data_AF-R9IDZ9-F1
#
_entry.id   AF-R9IDZ9-F1
#
_cell.length_a   1.000
_cell.length_b   1.000
_cell.length_c   1.000
_cell.angle_alpha   90.00
_cell.angle_beta   90.00
_cell.angle_gamma   90.00
#
_symmetry.space_group_name_H-M   'P 1'
#
loop_
_entity.id
_entity.type
_entity.pdbx_description
1 polymer ?
#
loop_
_entity_poly.entity_id
_entity_poly.type
_entity_poly.pdbx_seq_one_letter_code
_entity_poly.pdbx_strand_id
1 'polypeptide(L)' 'MNIMFFANNQRKLHGLPLWRKKNKRKRCFTRCEADETIKAFLEYCNQK' A
#
# COMPACT_ATOMS: atom_id res chain seq x y z
N MET A 1 5.87 6.97 15.88
CA MET A 1 6.69 6.02 15.11
C MET A 1 6.17 6.06 13.69
N ASN A 2 6.93 6.62 12.74
CA ASN A 2 6.48 6.62 11.34
C ASN A 2 6.61 5.18 10.82
N ILE A 3 5.52 4.60 10.32
CA ILE A 3 5.47 3.22 9.84
C ILE A 3 5.32 3.28 8.32
N MET A 4 6.21 2.58 7.62
CA MET A 4 6.11 2.42 6.17
C MET A 4 5.23 1.20 5.84
N PHE A 5 4.15 1.42 5.10
CA PHE A 5 3.15 0.39 4.84
C PHE A 5 3.33 -0.24 3.46
N PHE A 6 4.23 -1.22 3.32
CA PHE A 6 4.53 -1.89 2.05
C PHE A 6 3.37 -2.65 1.41
N ALA A 7 2.42 -3.13 2.21
CA ALA A 7 1.31 -3.93 1.73
C ALA A 7 -0.05 -3.33 2.10
N ASN A 8 -1.03 -3.53 1.22
CA ASN A 8 -2.43 -3.20 1.50
C ASN A 8 -2.97 -3.85 2.78
N ASN A 9 -2.48 -5.04 3.16
CA ASN A 9 -2.91 -5.70 4.39
C ASN A 9 -2.44 -4.91 5.63
N GLN A 10 -1.22 -4.35 5.60
CA GLN A 10 -0.74 -3.48 6.66
C GLN A 10 -1.61 -2.21 6.71
N ARG A 11 -1.82 -1.53 5.57
CA ARG A 11 -2.72 -0.36 5.49
C ARG A 11 -4.11 -0.65 6.06
N LYS A 12 -4.69 -1.81 5.75
CA LYS A 12 -5.99 -2.26 6.26
C LYS A 12 -5.99 -2.39 7.80
N LEU A 13 -4.98 -3.02 8.38
CA LEU A 13 -4.85 -3.18 9.84
C LEU A 13 -4.71 -1.83 10.55
N HIS A 14 -4.14 -0.84 9.87
CA HIS A 14 -3.95 0.51 10.38
C HIS A 14 -5.08 1.48 9.98
N GLY A 15 -6.19 1.00 9.42
CA GLY A 15 -7.34 1.83 9.06
C GLY A 15 -7.11 2.79 7.88
N LEU A 16 -6.03 2.60 7.12
CA LEU A 16 -5.66 3.47 5.99
C LEU A 16 -6.36 3.04 4.68
N PRO A 17 -6.63 4.00 3.78
CA PRO A 17 -7.17 3.69 2.45
C PRO A 17 -6.25 2.74 1.69
N LEU A 18 -6.81 1.69 1.08
CA LEU A 18 -6.01 0.78 0.25
C LEU A 18 -5.48 1.50 -0.99
N TRP A 19 -4.26 1.18 -1.42
CA TRP A 19 -3.70 1.76 -2.65
C TRP A 19 -4.44 1.30 -3.91
N ARG A 20 -5.05 0.11 -3.87
CA ARG A 20 -5.82 -0.42 -4.99
C ARG A 20 -7.03 -1.19 -4.51
N LYS A 21 -8.10 -1.10 -5.31
CA LYS A 21 -9.32 -1.89 -5.10
C LYS A 21 -9.05 -3.33 -5.52
N LYS A 22 -9.42 -4.30 -4.67
CA LYS A 22 -9.42 -5.71 -5.08
C LYS A 22 -10.55 -5.90 -6.09
N ASN A 23 -10.29 -6.57 -7.22
CA ASN A 23 -11.37 -6.95 -8.14
C ASN A 23 -12.28 -8.01 -7.48
N LYS A 24 -13.45 -8.29 -8.06
CA LYS A 24 -14.40 -9.30 -7.54
C LYS A 24 -13.75 -10.68 -7.33
N ARG A 25 -12.69 -11.01 -8.08
CA ARG A 25 -11.94 -12.27 -7.99
C ARG A 25 -10.75 -12.22 -7.01
N LYS A 26 -10.53 -11.10 -6.30
CA LYS A 26 -9.34 -10.81 -5.48
C LYS A 26 -8.00 -11.02 -6.22
N ARG A 27 -8.00 -11.09 -7.55
CA ARG A 27 -6.81 -11.36 -8.38
C ARG A 27 -6.10 -10.06 -8.71
N CYS A 28 -4.79 -10.07 -8.50
CA CYS A 28 -3.91 -8.92 -8.67
C CYS A 28 -3.17 -9.05 -10.01
N PHE A 29 -3.88 -8.98 -11.14
CA PHE A 29 -3.25 -9.19 -12.45
C PHE A 29 -2.23 -8.11 -12.83
N THR A 30 -2.27 -6.94 -12.19
CA THR A 30 -1.38 -5.80 -12.43
C THR A 30 -0.64 -5.39 -11.14
N ARG A 31 -0.13 -6.34 -10.36
CA ARG A 31 0.69 -6.02 -9.18
C ARG A 31 2.10 -5.64 -9.61
N CYS A 32 2.47 -4.37 -9.45
CA CYS A 32 3.86 -3.93 -9.55
C CYS A 32 4.42 -3.69 -8.13
N GLU A 33 5.23 -4.62 -7.62
CA GLU A 33 5.81 -4.52 -6.27
C GLU A 33 6.76 -3.32 -6.14
N ALA A 34 7.48 -2.98 -7.21
CA ALA A 34 8.36 -1.82 -7.23
C ALA A 34 7.57 -0.51 -7.01
N ASP A 35 6.44 -0.36 -7.71
CA ASP A 35 5.58 0.82 -7.61
C ASP A 35 4.92 0.95 -6.23
N GLU A 36 4.46 -0.18 -5.66
CA GLU A 36 3.95 -0.24 -4.28
C GLU A 36 5.04 0.16 -3.27
N THR A 37 6.29 -0.28 -3.47
CA THR A 37 7.43 0.05 -2.59
C THR A 37 7.82 1.52 -2.67
N ILE A 38 7.94 2.07 -3.89
CA ILE A 38 8.24 3.50 -4.11
C ILE A 38 7.15 4.37 -3.47
N LYS A 39 5.88 4.01 -3.66
CA LYS A 39 4.75 4.74 -3.06
C LYS A 39 4.79 4.67 -1.53
N ALA A 40 5.10 3.50 -0.95
CA ALA A 40 5.28 3.34 0.50
C ALA A 40 6.35 4.31 1.03
N PHE A 41 7.48 4.36 0.33
CA PHE A 41 8.62 5.21 0.68
C PHE A 41 8.28 6.70 0.60
N LEU A 42 7.65 7.13 -0.50
CA LEU A 42 7.22 8.52 -0.65
C LEU A 42 6.21 8.93 0.42
N GLU A 43 5.21 8.10 0.70
CA GLU A 43 4.25 8.36 1.79
C GLU A 43 4.94 8.44 3.15
N TYR A 44 5.90 7.57 3.44
CA TYR A 44 6.68 7.61 4.67
C TYR A 44 7.50 8.90 4.80
N CYS A 45 8.17 9.33 3.73
CA CYS A 45 8.91 10.60 3.69
C CYS A 45 8.00 11.82 3.88
N ASN A 46 6.76 11.75 3.37
CA ASN A 46 5.76 12.79 3.47
C ASN A 46 4.99 12.81 4.81
N GLN A 47 5.22 11.85 5.73
CA GLN A 47 4.66 11.87 7.09
C GLN A 47 5.37 12.90 8.03
N LYS A 48 6.01 13.92 7.45
CA LYS A 48 6.64 15.03 8.18
C LYS A 48 5.66 16.18 8.39
#